data_AF-I9AEU5-F1
#
_entry.id   AF-I9AEU5-F1
#
_cell.length_a   1.000
_cell.length_b   1.000
_cell.length_c   1.000
_cell.angle_alpha   90.00
_cell.angle_beta   90.00
_cell.angle_gamma   90.00
#
_symmetry.space_group_name_H-M   'P 1'
#
loop_
_entity.id
_entity.type
_entity.pdbx_description
1 polymer ?
#
loop_
_entity_poly.entity_id
_entity_poly.type
_entity_poly.pdbx_seq_one_letter_code
_entity_poly.pdbx_strand_id
1 'polypeptide(L)'
;MKIILVLILASLPLIGAAQIGIQLSFDKEAKEAMLLLLNTSNDIYRLSPKSIDQYEPGTGCIYTFLYRDKNDKVIYKRSRFIYDELPLTKYRLGQYLLPHENNEYKYEFAKWYSGEICSVEVEIQIEAINYTTRKSYLNKIKRIYSLE
;
A
#
# COMPACT_ATOMS: atom_id res chain seq x y z
N MET A 1 -21.46 12.10 -18.61
CA MET A 1 -20.04 11.80 -18.33
C MET A 1 -19.86 11.72 -16.82
N LYS A 2 -19.58 10.53 -16.27
CA LYS A 2 -19.25 10.39 -14.84
C LYS A 2 -17.75 10.66 -14.70
N ILE A 3 -17.38 11.84 -14.21
CA ILE A 3 -15.99 12.21 -13.97
C ILE A 3 -15.66 11.73 -12.56
N ILE A 4 -14.84 10.68 -12.43
CA ILE A 4 -14.29 10.26 -11.14
C ILE A 4 -13.10 11.17 -10.84
N LEU A 5 -13.24 12.01 -9.82
CA LEU A 5 -12.15 12.79 -9.25
C LEU A 5 -11.42 11.95 -8.19
N VAL A 6 -10.08 11.90 -8.28
CA VAL A 6 -9.22 11.20 -7.32
C VAL A 6 -8.32 12.22 -6.62
N LEU A 7 -8.43 12.31 -5.29
CA LEU A 7 -7.58 13.14 -4.42
C LEU A 7 -6.68 12.20 -3.60
N ILE A 8 -5.38 12.51 -3.53
CA ILE A 8 -4.39 11.71 -2.81
C ILE A 8 -3.77 12.55 -1.70
N LEU A 9 -3.90 12.09 -0.45
CA LEU A 9 -3.13 12.58 0.69
C LEU A 9 -2.18 11.47 1.17
N ALA A 10 -0.89 11.80 1.25
CA ALA A 10 0.14 10.94 1.81
C ALA A 10 0.75 11.62 3.04
N SER A 11 0.61 11.00 4.21
CA SER A 11 1.28 11.42 5.45
C SER A 11 2.50 10.53 5.69
N LEU A 12 3.68 11.14 5.79
CA LEU A 12 4.96 10.42 5.90
C LEU A 12 5.72 10.86 7.17
N PRO A 13 6.19 9.93 8.01
CA PRO A 13 7.19 10.24 9.02
C PRO A 13 8.52 10.58 8.31
N LEU A 14 9.08 11.77 8.59
CA LEU A 14 10.26 12.33 7.91
C LEU A 14 11.54 11.47 8.03
N ILE A 15 11.61 10.53 8.96
CA ILE A 15 12.81 9.78 9.30
C ILE A 15 12.71 8.38 8.66
N GLY A 16 12.95 8.31 7.35
CA GLY A 16 12.96 7.05 6.59
C GLY A 16 12.53 7.17 5.13
N ALA A 17 11.84 8.25 4.77
CA ALA A 17 11.29 8.45 3.42
C ALA A 17 12.36 8.67 2.33
N ALA A 18 13.59 9.06 2.68
CA ALA A 18 14.65 9.28 1.67
C ALA A 18 15.07 7.99 0.93
N GLN A 19 14.72 6.81 1.47
CA GLN A 19 15.17 5.51 0.98
C GLN A 19 14.06 4.65 0.35
N ILE A 20 12.80 5.11 0.43
CA ILE A 20 11.65 4.44 -0.19
C ILE A 20 10.97 5.44 -1.12
N GLY A 21 11.13 5.22 -2.42
CA GLY A 21 10.37 5.92 -3.46
C GLY A 21 8.91 5.47 -3.44
N ILE A 22 7.99 6.42 -3.55
CA ILE A 22 6.56 6.18 -3.58
C ILE A 22 6.02 6.78 -4.86
N GLN A 23 5.36 5.95 -5.68
CA GLN A 23 4.66 6.41 -6.88
C GLN A 23 3.22 5.93 -6.85
N LEU A 24 2.33 6.84 -7.18
CA LEU A 24 0.89 6.61 -7.24
C LEU A 24 0.40 6.92 -8.63
N SER A 25 -0.38 6.01 -9.17
CA SER A 25 -1.00 6.17 -10.49
C SER A 25 -2.44 5.69 -10.46
N PHE A 26 -3.24 6.27 -11.34
CA PHE A 26 -4.66 5.99 -11.45
C PHE A 26 -5.03 5.76 -12.92
N ASP A 27 -5.74 4.66 -13.17
CA ASP A 27 -6.38 4.39 -14.44
C ASP A 27 -7.88 4.66 -14.32
N LYS A 28 -8.34 5.71 -15.01
CA LYS A 28 -9.75 6.11 -15.02
C LYS A 28 -10.66 5.12 -15.74
N GLU A 29 -10.14 4.43 -16.75
CA GLU A 29 -10.90 3.54 -17.62
C GLU A 29 -11.08 2.19 -16.93
N ALA A 30 -9.98 1.66 -16.38
CA ALA A 30 -9.99 0.45 -15.56
C ALA A 30 -10.58 0.69 -14.15
N LYS A 31 -10.64 1.95 -13.69
CA LYS A 31 -11.06 2.37 -12.34
C LYS A 31 -10.19 1.75 -11.25
N GLU A 32 -8.88 1.87 -11.45
CA GLU A 32 -7.87 1.22 -10.63
C GLU A 32 -6.84 2.22 -10.11
N ALA A 33 -6.42 2.07 -8.85
CA ALA A 33 -5.24 2.72 -8.32
C ALA A 33 -4.08 1.71 -8.23
N MET A 34 -2.88 2.20 -8.51
CA MET A 34 -1.65 1.45 -8.29
C MET A 34 -0.68 2.25 -7.42
N LEU A 35 -0.18 1.59 -6.39
CA LEU A 35 0.95 2.04 -5.58
C LEU A 35 2.18 1.22 -5.93
N LEU A 36 3.24 1.93 -6.28
CA LEU A 36 4.57 1.40 -6.43
C LEU A 36 5.42 1.91 -5.25
N LEU A 37 5.99 0.97 -4.50
CA LEU A 37 7.01 1.25 -3.50
C LEU A 37 8.36 0.76 -4.02
N LEU A 38 9.32 1.66 -4.17
CA LEU A 38 10.67 1.37 -4.62
C LEU A 38 11.64 1.52 -3.45
N ASN A 39 12.42 0.49 -3.16
CA ASN A 39 13.54 0.60 -2.23
C ASN A 39 14.79 1.08 -2.98
N THR A 40 15.37 2.20 -2.57
CA THR A 40 16.58 2.75 -3.18
C THR A 40 17.85 2.48 -2.35
N SER A 41 17.73 1.71 -1.26
CA SER A 41 18.83 1.41 -0.35
C SER A 41 19.25 -0.07 -0.38
N ASN A 42 20.35 -0.37 0.30
CA ASN A 42 20.84 -1.73 0.52
C ASN A 42 20.08 -2.46 1.66
N ASP A 43 19.19 -1.77 2.35
CA ASP A 43 18.47 -2.32 3.50
C ASP A 43 17.21 -3.07 3.08
N ILE A 44 16.77 -4.01 3.91
CA ILE A 44 15.45 -4.61 3.80
C ILE A 44 14.51 -3.82 4.70
N TYR A 45 13.41 -3.32 4.16
CA TYR A 45 12.33 -2.77 4.97
C TYR A 45 11.18 -3.75 5.09
N ARG A 46 10.57 -3.80 6.27
CA ARG A 46 9.32 -4.50 6.48
C ARG A 46 8.20 -3.49 6.62
N LEU A 47 7.16 -3.64 5.84
CA LEU A 47 5.94 -2.87 5.92
C LEU A 47 5.16 -3.28 7.17
N SER A 48 4.74 -2.29 7.95
CA SER A 48 3.96 -2.51 9.16
C SER A 48 2.46 -2.49 8.86
N PRO A 49 1.62 -3.12 9.70
CA PRO A 49 2.00 -4.23 10.56
C PRO A 49 2.34 -5.47 9.71
N LYS A 50 2.89 -6.52 10.32
CA LYS A 50 3.15 -7.79 9.60
C LYS A 50 1.86 -8.54 9.25
N SER A 51 0.83 -8.38 10.06
CA SER A 51 -0.46 -9.06 9.91
C SER A 51 -1.53 -8.28 10.65
N ILE A 52 -2.79 -8.58 10.35
CA ILE A 52 -3.94 -7.97 11.02
C ILE A 52 -3.89 -8.17 12.54
N ASP A 53 -3.41 -9.33 13.02
CA ASP A 53 -3.31 -9.62 14.46
C ASP A 53 -2.29 -8.75 15.21
N GLN A 54 -1.39 -8.08 14.48
CA GLN A 54 -0.36 -7.21 15.05
C GLN A 54 -0.64 -5.73 14.78
N TYR A 55 -1.84 -5.42 14.30
CA TYR A 55 -2.22 -4.07 13.92
C TYR A 55 -2.57 -3.23 15.15
N GLU A 56 -1.84 -2.14 15.34
CA GLU A 56 -2.25 -1.06 16.23
C GLU A 56 -2.83 0.09 15.37
N PRO A 57 -3.98 0.67 15.73
CA PRO A 57 -4.59 1.74 14.94
C PRO A 57 -3.64 2.88 14.64
N GLY A 58 -3.57 3.27 13.37
CA GLY A 58 -2.65 4.32 12.92
C GLY A 58 -1.21 3.85 12.80
N THR A 59 -0.93 2.54 12.91
CA THR A 59 0.38 1.95 12.59
C THR A 59 0.25 0.98 11.42
N GLY A 60 0.53 1.45 10.20
CA GLY A 60 0.67 0.54 9.07
C GLY A 60 0.64 1.13 7.67
N CYS A 61 0.83 0.25 6.70
CA CYS A 61 0.68 0.52 5.28
C CYS A 61 -0.76 0.27 4.86
N ILE A 62 -1.56 1.33 4.77
CA ILE A 62 -3.02 1.24 4.59
C ILE A 62 -3.45 2.11 3.40
N TYR A 63 -4.35 1.55 2.60
CA TYR A 63 -5.22 2.29 1.71
C TYR A 63 -6.55 2.58 2.41
N THR A 64 -6.99 3.84 2.39
CA THR A 64 -8.35 4.22 2.77
C THR A 64 -9.05 4.85 1.57
N PHE A 65 -10.15 4.22 1.15
CA PHE A 65 -11.02 4.69 0.07
C PHE A 65 -12.24 5.36 0.67
N LEU A 66 -12.50 6.61 0.27
CA LEU A 66 -13.67 7.39 0.60
C LEU A 66 -14.49 7.62 -0.66
N TYR A 67 -15.61 6.91 -0.78
CA TYR A 67 -16.53 7.02 -1.91
C TYR A 67 -17.54 8.11 -1.62
N ARG A 68 -17.71 9.03 -2.57
CA ARG A 68 -18.60 10.19 -2.42
C ARG A 68 -19.66 10.24 -3.51
N ASP A 69 -20.83 10.74 -3.15
CA ASP A 69 -21.92 11.00 -4.06
C ASP A 69 -21.76 12.34 -4.80
N LYS A 70 -22.75 12.71 -5.62
CA LYS A 70 -22.78 13.95 -6.39
C LYS A 70 -22.78 15.24 -5.54
N ASN A 71 -23.11 15.14 -4.26
CA ASN A 71 -23.14 16.25 -3.31
C ASN A 71 -21.88 16.26 -2.42
N ASP A 72 -20.83 15.52 -2.80
CA ASP A 72 -19.58 15.36 -2.05
C ASP A 72 -19.73 14.66 -0.69
N LYS A 73 -20.89 14.04 -0.42
CA LYS A 73 -21.12 13.30 0.83
C LYS A 73 -20.43 11.93 0.76
N VAL A 74 -19.65 11.59 1.79
CA VAL A 74 -19.09 10.24 1.95
C VAL A 74 -20.24 9.25 2.15
N ILE A 75 -20.40 8.34 1.20
CA ILE A 75 -21.45 7.30 1.19
C ILE A 75 -20.90 5.93 1.56
N TYR A 76 -19.59 5.72 1.42
CA TYR A 76 -18.92 4.49 1.81
C TYR A 76 -17.45 4.76 2.13
N LYS A 77 -16.92 4.06 3.14
CA LYS A 77 -15.51 4.10 3.53
C LYS A 77 -14.98 2.68 3.64
N ARG A 78 -13.79 2.44 3.10
CA ARG A 78 -13.11 1.15 3.22
C ARG A 78 -11.61 1.35 3.43
N SER A 79 -11.07 0.74 4.48
CA SER A 79 -9.63 0.69 4.73
C SER A 79 -9.12 -0.74 4.61
N ARG A 80 -7.93 -0.92 4.01
CA ARG A 80 -7.26 -2.22 3.82
C ARG A 80 -5.75 -2.05 3.91
N PHE A 81 -5.03 -3.09 4.32
CA PHE A 81 -3.57 -3.06 4.15
C PHE A 81 -3.22 -3.09 2.67
N ILE A 82 -2.13 -2.41 2.27
CA ILE A 82 -1.75 -2.29 0.86
C ILE A 82 -1.43 -3.65 0.18
N TYR A 83 -1.11 -4.68 0.95
CA TYR A 83 -0.78 -6.02 0.46
C TYR A 83 -1.98 -6.99 0.49
N ASP A 84 -3.16 -6.57 0.97
CA ASP A 84 -4.32 -7.44 1.16
C ASP A 84 -4.87 -8.03 -0.14
N GLU A 85 -4.66 -7.35 -1.27
CA GLU A 85 -5.17 -7.77 -2.57
C GLU A 85 -4.13 -8.54 -3.39
N LEU A 86 -2.94 -8.77 -2.83
CA LEU A 86 -1.94 -9.62 -3.47
C LEU A 86 -2.36 -11.09 -3.45
N PRO A 87 -2.02 -11.86 -4.50
CA PRO A 87 -2.18 -13.32 -4.48
C PRO A 87 -1.50 -13.93 -3.25
N LEU A 88 -2.04 -15.04 -2.73
CA LEU A 88 -1.49 -15.73 -1.55
C LEU A 88 0.00 -16.05 -1.67
N THR A 89 0.46 -16.35 -2.88
CA THR A 89 1.87 -16.62 -3.20
C THR A 89 2.77 -15.40 -3.05
N LYS A 90 2.23 -14.19 -3.21
CA LYS A 90 2.94 -12.91 -3.10
C LYS A 90 2.67 -12.18 -1.79
N TYR A 91 1.60 -12.52 -1.06
CA TYR A 91 1.17 -11.82 0.16
C TYR A 91 2.30 -11.62 1.17
N ARG A 92 3.07 -12.67 1.48
CA ARG A 92 4.19 -12.59 2.44
C ARG A 92 5.36 -11.77 1.91
N LEU A 93 5.66 -11.85 0.61
CA LEU A 93 6.77 -11.11 0.01
C LEU A 93 6.41 -9.63 -0.10
N GLY A 94 5.17 -9.31 -0.47
CA GLY A 94 4.67 -7.95 -0.56
C GLY A 94 4.62 -7.18 0.77
N GLN A 95 4.96 -7.81 1.90
CA GLN A 95 5.18 -7.13 3.19
C GLN A 95 6.62 -6.67 3.39
N TYR A 96 7.54 -7.01 2.48
CA TYR A 96 8.95 -6.62 2.55
C TYR A 96 9.33 -5.87 1.28
N LEU A 97 10.09 -4.80 1.45
CA LEU A 97 10.79 -4.13 0.36
C LEU A 97 12.24 -4.61 0.39
N LEU A 98 12.60 -5.40 -0.60
CA LEU A 98 13.95 -5.92 -0.77
C LEU A 98 14.88 -4.82 -1.33
N PRO A 99 16.21 -4.92 -1.15
CA PRO A 99 17.14 -3.91 -1.61
C PRO A 99 17.05 -3.71 -3.12
N HIS A 100 16.93 -2.45 -3.58
CA HIS A 100 16.85 -2.08 -5.01
C HIS A 100 15.69 -2.69 -5.80
N GLU A 101 14.70 -3.26 -5.10
CA GLU A 101 13.51 -3.87 -5.70
C GLU A 101 12.28 -2.97 -5.52
N ASN A 102 11.24 -3.26 -6.31
CA ASN A 102 9.95 -2.60 -6.19
C ASN A 102 8.82 -3.60 -5.87
N ASN A 103 7.84 -3.12 -5.11
CA ASN A 103 6.56 -3.79 -4.94
C ASN A 103 5.44 -2.97 -5.58
N GLU A 104 4.55 -3.68 -6.27
CA GLU A 104 3.35 -3.11 -6.88
C GLU A 104 2.09 -3.62 -6.17
N TYR A 105 1.21 -2.68 -5.84
CA TYR A 105 -0.06 -2.94 -5.18
C TYR A 105 -1.19 -2.30 -5.96
N LYS A 106 -2.15 -3.12 -6.40
CA LYS A 106 -3.22 -2.70 -7.30
C LYS A 106 -4.58 -2.84 -6.63
N TYR A 107 -5.41 -1.81 -6.76
CA TYR A 107 -6.74 -1.73 -6.14
C TYR A 107 -7.80 -1.30 -7.14
N GLU A 108 -8.84 -2.10 -7.28
CA GLU A 108 -10.03 -1.80 -8.10
C GLU A 108 -11.09 -1.07 -7.27
N PHE A 109 -11.52 0.11 -7.71
CA PHE A 109 -12.49 0.93 -6.98
C PHE A 109 -13.91 0.34 -7.01
N ALA A 110 -14.27 -0.32 -8.10
CA ALA A 110 -15.60 -0.92 -8.26
C ALA A 110 -15.79 -2.20 -7.42
N LYS A 111 -14.72 -2.73 -6.81
CA LYS A 111 -14.75 -4.00 -6.09
C LYS A 111 -15.58 -3.97 -4.81
N TRP A 112 -15.56 -2.83 -4.10
CA TRP A 112 -16.12 -2.74 -2.74
C TRP A 112 -17.41 -1.96 -2.63
N TYR A 113 -17.78 -1.22 -3.67
CA TYR A 113 -19.04 -0.48 -3.72
C TYR A 113 -19.58 -0.44 -5.15
N SER A 114 -20.82 -0.92 -5.31
CA SER A 114 -21.50 -1.03 -6.61
C SER A 114 -22.58 0.04 -6.84
N GLY A 115 -22.73 0.98 -5.90
CA GLY A 115 -23.70 2.07 -6.02
C GLY A 115 -23.22 3.19 -6.94
N GLU A 116 -23.98 4.29 -6.98
CA GLU A 116 -23.60 5.47 -7.75
C GLU A 116 -22.45 6.20 -7.06
N ILE A 117 -21.25 6.09 -7.64
CA ILE A 117 -20.04 6.79 -7.21
C ILE A 117 -19.83 8.01 -8.12
N CYS A 118 -19.60 9.18 -7.52
CA CYS A 118 -19.17 10.38 -8.24
C CYS A 118 -17.67 10.64 -8.09
N SER A 119 -17.10 10.49 -6.89
CA SER A 119 -15.65 10.60 -6.69
C SER A 119 -15.15 9.56 -5.68
N VAL A 120 -13.86 9.26 -5.76
CA VAL A 120 -13.16 8.38 -4.82
C VAL A 120 -11.91 9.10 -4.34
N GLU A 121 -11.89 9.46 -3.08
CA GLU A 121 -10.69 9.96 -2.41
C GLU A 121 -9.90 8.78 -1.85
N VAL A 122 -8.58 8.81 -2.05
CA VAL A 122 -7.68 7.72 -1.70
C VAL A 122 -6.59 8.26 -0.78
N GLU A 123 -6.67 7.90 0.49
CA GLU A 123 -5.65 8.22 1.49
C GLU A 123 -4.71 7.03 1.63
N ILE A 124 -3.40 7.30 1.72
CA ILE A 124 -2.39 6.25 1.83
C ILE A 124 -1.46 6.59 2.98
N GLN A 125 -1.39 5.67 3.92
CA GLN A 125 -0.40 5.66 4.99
C GLN A 125 0.65 4.61 4.64
N ILE A 126 1.93 4.95 4.76
CA ILE A 126 3.05 4.02 4.55
C ILE A 126 3.93 4.04 5.79
N GLU A 127 4.04 2.88 6.43
CA GLU A 127 4.94 2.67 7.55
C GLU A 127 5.85 1.48 7.31
N ALA A 128 7.14 1.76 7.32
CA ALA A 128 8.17 0.77 7.07
C ALA A 128 9.22 0.81 8.18
N ILE A 129 9.67 -0.37 8.60
CA ILE A 129 10.70 -0.53 9.63
C ILE A 129 11.92 -1.15 8.96
N ASN A 130 13.10 -0.54 9.15
CA ASN A 130 14.37 -1.16 8.74
C ASN A 130 14.52 -2.50 9.46
N TYR A 131 14.58 -3.58 8.68
CA TYR A 131 14.58 -4.95 9.14
C TYR A 131 15.97 -5.60 8.99
N THR A 132 16.93 -4.92 8.35
CA THR A 132 18.31 -5.38 8.14
C THR A 132 19.03 -5.66 9.46
N THR A 133 18.74 -4.89 10.51
CA THR A 133 19.39 -5.03 11.81
C THR A 133 19.01 -6.33 12.55
N ARG A 134 18.00 -7.08 12.07
CA ARG A 134 17.53 -8.34 12.68
C ARG A 134 18.15 -9.56 11.99
N LYS A 135 19.43 -9.83 12.28
CA LYS A 135 20.27 -10.89 11.67
C LYS A 135 19.62 -12.27 11.51
N SER A 136 18.83 -12.74 12.48
CA SER A 136 18.18 -14.06 12.42
C SER A 136 17.12 -14.19 11.31
N TYR A 137 16.53 -13.08 10.88
CA TYR A 137 15.50 -13.07 9.86
C TYR A 137 16.04 -12.86 8.44
N LEU A 138 17.18 -12.18 8.29
CA LEU A 138 17.88 -12.02 7.01
C LEU A 138 18.15 -13.37 6.34
N ASN A 139 18.69 -14.34 7.08
CA ASN A 139 18.95 -15.69 6.56
C ASN A 139 17.66 -16.42 6.16
N LYS A 140 16.55 -16.16 6.86
CA LYS A 140 15.25 -16.76 6.55
C LYS A 140 14.63 -16.14 5.28
N ILE A 141 14.74 -14.83 5.12
CA ILE A 141 14.27 -14.11 3.92
C ILE A 141 15.13 -14.52 2.72
N LYS A 142 16.46 -14.47 2.84
CA LYS A 142 17.40 -14.94 1.81
C LYS A 142 17.10 -16.38 1.37
N ARG A 143 16.86 -17.29 2.32
CA ARG A 143 16.53 -18.69 2.03
C ARG A 143 15.14 -18.90 1.38
N ILE A 144 14.14 -18.13 1.79
CA ILE A 144 12.77 -18.24 1.23
C ILE A 144 12.72 -17.67 -0.19
N TYR A 145 13.50 -16.63 -0.48
CA TYR A 145 13.43 -15.90 -1.74
C TYR A 145 14.66 -16.08 -2.64
N SER A 146 15.57 -17.00 -2.27
CA SER A 146 16.81 -17.31 -3.02
C SER A 146 17.65 -16.06 -3.36
N LEU A 147 17.70 -15.11 -2.42
CA LEU A 147 18.54 -13.91 -2.54
C LEU A 147 19.94 -14.30 -2.04
N GLU A 148 20.90 -14.50 -2.95
CA GLU A 148 22.29 -14.84 -2.60
C GLU A 148 22.94 -13.81 -1.67
#